data_AF-W4MFL8-F1
#
_entry.id   AF-W4MFL8-F1
#
_cell.length_a   1.000
_cell.length_b   1.000
_cell.length_c   1.000
_cell.angle_alpha   90.00
_cell.angle_beta   90.00
_cell.angle_gamma   90.00
#
_symmetry.space_group_name_H-M   'P 1'
#
loop_
_entity.id
_entity.type
_entity.pdbx_description
1 polymer ?
#
loop_
_entity_poly.entity_id
_entity_poly.type
_entity_poly.pdbx_seq_one_letter_code
_entity_poly.pdbx_strand_id
1 'polypeptide(L)' 'PYALLISCGNDGTGAVRQIDRIMTGYPMRKVAEPVICPGEVRPEYLEQCEELGLTLAMGLAMGIF' A
#
# COMPACT_ATOMS: atom_id res chain seq x y z
N PRO A 1 -9.73 -4.17 5.54
CA PRO A 1 -9.10 -3.83 4.22
C PRO A 1 -7.63 -3.46 4.43
N TYR A 2 -6.78 -3.58 3.41
CA TYR A 2 -5.39 -3.12 3.47
C TYR A 2 -4.90 -2.54 2.14
N ALA A 3 -3.87 -1.70 2.24
CA ALA A 3 -3.06 -1.19 1.15
C ALA A 3 -1.58 -1.22 1.58
N LEU A 4 -0.65 -1.09 0.63
CA LEU A 4 0.78 -1.25 0.90
C LEU A 4 1.59 -0.05 0.43
N LEU A 5 2.56 0.34 1.25
CA LEU A 5 3.60 1.32 0.97
C LEU A 5 4.95 0.61 1.15
N ILE A 6 5.81 0.63 0.15
CA ILE A 6 7.07 -0.12 0.18
C ILE A 6 8.22 0.77 -0.25
N SER A 7 9.10 1.12 0.69
CA SER A 7 10.42 1.66 0.37
C SER A 7 11.38 0.51 0.08
N CYS A 8 12.07 0.55 -1.06
CA CYS A 8 12.97 -0.53 -1.46
C CYS A 8 14.16 -0.03 -2.28
N GLY A 9 15.26 -0.78 -2.28
CA GLY A 9 16.43 -0.44 -3.10
C GLY A 9 16.29 -0.79 -4.60
N ASN A 10 15.34 -1.68 -4.94
CA ASN A 10 15.07 -2.12 -6.31
C ASN A 10 13.56 -2.14 -6.59
N ASP A 11 13.01 -3.20 -7.19
CA ASP A 11 11.65 -3.25 -7.74
C ASP A 11 10.52 -3.41 -6.71
N GLY A 12 10.80 -3.89 -5.48
CA GLY A 12 9.82 -4.01 -4.39
C GLY A 12 8.70 -5.04 -4.59
N THR A 13 8.54 -5.58 -5.79
CA THR A 13 7.48 -6.53 -6.17
C THR A 13 7.51 -7.82 -5.32
N GLY A 14 8.71 -8.27 -4.94
CA GLY A 14 8.89 -9.41 -4.06
C GLY A 14 8.28 -9.18 -2.68
N ALA A 15 8.43 -7.99 -2.11
CA ALA A 15 7.83 -7.63 -0.82
C ALA A 15 6.31 -7.57 -0.92
N VAL A 16 5.75 -6.96 -1.98
CA VAL A 16 4.30 -6.98 -2.26
C VAL A 16 3.77 -8.41 -2.25
N ARG A 17 4.39 -9.31 -3.02
CA ARG A 17 3.95 -10.70 -3.16
C ARG A 17 3.97 -11.46 -1.83
N GLN A 18 5.01 -11.25 -1.01
CA GLN A 18 5.10 -11.93 0.29
C GLN A 18 4.06 -11.40 1.27
N ILE A 19 3.85 -10.08 1.32
CA ILE A 19 2.83 -9.48 2.18
C ILE A 19 1.44 -9.94 1.72
N ASP A 20 1.13 -9.87 0.42
CA ASP A 20 -0.15 -10.34 -0.13
C ASP A 20 -0.41 -11.81 0.27
N ARG A 21 0.62 -12.68 0.24
CA ARG A 21 0.53 -14.07 0.69
C ARG A 21 0.27 -14.19 2.19
N ILE A 22 0.87 -13.35 3.04
CA ILE A 22 0.59 -13.34 4.48
C ILE A 22 -0.85 -12.90 4.73
N MET A 23 -1.30 -11.87 4.00
CA MET A 23 -2.63 -11.28 4.16
C MET A 23 -3.77 -12.23 3.80
N THR A 24 -3.53 -13.28 2.99
CA THR A 24 -4.54 -14.34 2.76
C THR A 24 -4.90 -15.13 4.01
N GLY A 25 -4.01 -15.17 5.02
CA GLY A 25 -4.28 -15.78 6.33
C GLY A 25 -5.17 -14.94 7.25
N TYR A 26 -5.48 -13.70 6.86
CA TYR A 26 -6.31 -12.77 7.62
C TYR A 26 -7.59 -12.45 6.83
N PRO A 27 -8.70 -12.08 7.50
CA PRO A 27 -9.93 -11.63 6.84
C PRO A 27 -9.78 -10.21 6.27
N MET A 28 -8.72 -9.96 5.50
CA MET A 28 -8.32 -8.66 5.01
C MET A 28 -8.36 -8.63 3.48
N ARG A 29 -9.01 -7.62 2.91
CA ARG A 29 -9.11 -7.40 1.47
C ARG A 29 -8.13 -6.33 1.01
N LYS A 30 -7.38 -6.58 -0.05
CA LYS A 30 -6.56 -5.55 -0.72
C LYS A 30 -7.48 -4.58 -1.47
N VAL A 31 -7.36 -3.29 -1.19
CA VAL A 31 -8.29 -2.27 -1.72
C VAL A 31 -7.65 -1.24 -2.64
N ALA A 32 -6.33 -1.25 -2.78
CA ALA A 32 -5.59 -0.34 -3.64
C ALA A 32 -4.30 -0.98 -4.17
N GLU A 33 -3.78 -0.41 -5.26
CA GLU A 33 -2.45 -0.74 -5.77
C GLU A 33 -1.36 -0.32 -4.77
N PRO A 34 -0.26 -1.08 -4.66
CA PRO A 34 0.83 -0.73 -3.76
C PRO A 34 1.59 0.49 -4.27
N VAL A 35 1.94 1.42 -3.39
CA VAL A 35 2.94 2.45 -3.70
C VAL A 35 4.32 1.85 -3.43
N ILE A 36 5.16 1.80 -4.47
CA ILE A 36 6.53 1.29 -4.40
C ILE A 36 7.48 2.45 -4.65
N CYS A 37 8.38 2.68 -3.71
CA CYS A 37 9.36 3.75 -3.69
C CYS A 37 10.77 3.17 -3.88
N PRO A 38 11.20 2.90 -5.13
CA PRO A 38 12.55 2.45 -5.44
C PRO A 38 13.58 3.56 -5.25
N GLY A 39 14.68 3.24 -4.58
CA GLY A 39 15.82 4.12 -4.37
C GLY A 39 15.58 5.16 -3.28
N GLU A 40 16.05 6.38 -3.49
CA GLU A 40 15.85 7.47 -2.54
C GLU A 40 14.38 7.91 -2.51
N VAL A 41 13.91 8.27 -1.30
CA VAL A 41 12.55 8.78 -1.10
C VAL A 41 12.46 10.18 -1.68
N ARG A 42 11.65 10.33 -2.72
CA ARG A 42 11.37 11.60 -3.40
C ARG A 42 10.01 12.16 -2.98
N PRO A 43 9.80 13.49 -3.11
CA PRO A 43 8.52 14.12 -2.77
C PRO A 43 7.31 13.48 -3.46
N GLU A 44 7.43 13.04 -4.71
CA GLU A 44 6.33 12.39 -5.44
C GLU A 44 5.85 11.11 -4.74
N TYR A 45 6.76 10.36 -4.12
CA TYR A 45 6.39 9.16 -3.36
C TYR A 45 5.64 9.52 -2.07
N LEU A 46 6.01 10.63 -1.43
CA LEU A 46 5.32 11.09 -0.22
C LEU A 46 3.89 11.50 -0.54
N GLU A 47 3.70 12.23 -1.64
CA GLU A 47 2.37 12.62 -2.14
C GLU A 47 1.51 11.37 -2.44
N GLN A 48 2.06 10.37 -3.13
CA GLN A 48 1.38 9.08 -3.36
C GLN A 48 1.03 8.35 -2.07
N CYS A 49 1.92 8.38 -1.06
CA CYS A 49 1.64 7.78 0.25
C CYS A 49 0.48 8.49 0.97
N GLU A 50 0.46 9.83 0.93
CA GLU A 50 -0.60 10.64 1.52
C GLU A 50 -1.94 10.39 0.84
N GLU A 51 -1.98 10.37 -0.50
CA GLU A 51 -3.19 10.08 -1.27
C GLU A 51 -3.74 8.67 -0.97
N LEU A 52 -2.87 7.67 -0.91
CA LEU A 52 -3.26 6.31 -0.56
C LEU A 52 -3.83 6.24 0.86
N GLY A 53 -3.17 6.89 1.81
CA GLY A 53 -3.61 6.97 3.21
C GLY A 53 -4.97 7.64 3.35
N LEU A 54 -5.16 8.78 2.66
CA LEU A 54 -6.43 9.50 2.61
C LEU A 54 -7.54 8.61 2.04
N THR A 55 -7.28 7.95 0.92
CA THR A 55 -8.24 7.06 0.26
C THR A 55 -8.68 5.92 1.18
N LEU A 56 -7.73 5.26 1.84
CA LEU A 56 -8.02 4.19 2.80
C LEU A 56 -8.82 4.71 4.01
N ALA A 57 -8.42 5.84 4.58
CA ALA A 57 -9.11 6.44 5.72
C ALA A 57 -10.54 6.85 5.38
N MET A 58 -10.75 7.50 4.22
CA MET A 58 -12.07 7.94 3.76
C MET A 58 -12.98 6.76 3.46
N GLY A 59 -12.50 5.73 2.76
CA GLY A 59 -13.35 4.57 2.46
C GLY A 59 -13.70 3.75 3.70
N LEU A 60 -12.81 3.69 4.71
CA LEU A 60 -13.14 3.14 6.03
C LEU A 60 -14.22 3.98 6.73
N ALA A 61 -14.06 5.31 6.77
CA ALA A 61 -15.02 6.21 7.41
C ALA A 61 -16.41 6.16 6.76
N MET A 62 -16.48 5.92 5.44
CA MET A 62 -17.72 5.78 4.68
C MET A 62 -18.27 4.34 4.65
N GLY A 63 -17.56 3.35 5.20
CA GLY A 63 -17.97 1.95 5.16
C GLY A 63 -17.99 1.33 3.75
N ILE A 64 -17.16 1.86 2.83
CA ILE A 64 -17.04 1.34 1.45
C ILE A 64 -16.32 -0.02 1.45
N PHE A 65 -15.41 -0.24 2.40
CA PHE A 65 -14.63 -1.47 2.55
C PHE A 65 -14.24 -1.76 4.00
#